data_AF-A0A6P9BBA7-F1
#
_entry.id   AF-A0A6P9BBA7-F1
#
_cell.length_a   1.000
_cell.length_b   1.000
_cell.length_c   1.000
_cell.angle_alpha   90.00
_cell.angle_beta   90.00
_cell.angle_gamma   90.00
#
_symmetry.space_group_name_H-M   'P 1'
#
loop_
_entity.id
_entity.type
_entity.pdbx_description
1 polymer ?
#
loop_
_entity_poly.entity_id
_entity_poly.type
_entity_poly.pdbx_seq_one_letter_code
_entity_poly.pdbx_strand_id
1 'polypeptide(L)'
;MTKWRLCLGQLKEETNPSEESILSGLEASGDIDLDDIDTPSENSNNEFEWEDDLPKQKSSDAARKGSLLEYTASEEKEEERRWRMYQIGDQGHRVDMKAIEPYKKVISHGGYYGDGLNAIIVFAVCFMPESSQPNYRYLMDNLFKYVIGSLELLIAESYMIVYLNGATTRRKMPSLGWLRKCYQQIDRRLRKNLKSLIIVHPSWFIRTLLAVTKPFISSKFSQKIRYVFTLAELAELIPMDSVTIPECIKQYEEEKFKKKLQRIDQDLNGKQEQKSEQ
;
A
#
# COMPACT_ATOMS: atom_id res chain seq x y z
N MET A 1 -16.55 -11.37 -1.35
CA MET A 1 -15.30 -10.91 -2.01
C MET A 1 -15.28 -9.39 -2.33
N THR A 2 -16.40 -8.67 -2.13
CA THR A 2 -16.62 -7.35 -2.76
C THR A 2 -16.23 -6.15 -1.89
N LYS A 3 -16.43 -6.19 -0.56
CA LYS A 3 -16.24 -5.02 0.33
C LYS A 3 -14.79 -4.50 0.39
N TRP A 4 -13.79 -5.38 0.25
CA TRP A 4 -12.37 -5.00 0.28
C TRP A 4 -11.85 -4.36 -1.01
N ARG A 5 -12.22 -4.93 -2.17
CA ARG A 5 -11.95 -4.30 -3.47
C ARG A 5 -12.74 -3.01 -3.63
N LEU A 6 -13.97 -2.96 -3.12
CA LEU A 6 -14.78 -1.74 -3.05
C LEU A 6 -14.16 -0.70 -2.11
N CYS A 7 -13.75 -1.00 -0.87
CA CYS A 7 -13.11 -0.01 0.00
C CYS A 7 -11.76 0.50 -0.54
N LEU A 8 -10.98 -0.35 -1.23
CA LEU A 8 -9.77 0.11 -1.90
C LEU A 8 -10.06 0.93 -3.16
N GLY A 9 -11.17 0.67 -3.85
CA GLY A 9 -11.61 1.37 -5.07
C GLY A 9 -12.55 2.56 -4.88
N GLN A 10 -13.24 2.69 -3.74
CA GLN A 10 -14.27 3.71 -3.45
C GLN A 10 -13.75 4.91 -2.66
N LEU A 11 -12.49 4.92 -2.21
CA LEU A 11 -11.83 6.18 -1.84
C LEU A 11 -11.33 6.86 -3.12
N LYS A 12 -12.29 7.22 -3.98
CA LYS A 12 -12.08 8.03 -5.18
C LYS A 12 -12.44 9.46 -4.79
N GLU A 13 -11.40 10.27 -4.66
CA GLU A 13 -11.36 11.61 -5.25
C GLU A 13 -12.56 12.52 -4.89
N GLU A 14 -12.54 13.06 -3.67
CA GLU A 14 -13.22 14.33 -3.40
C GLU A 14 -12.18 15.46 -3.56
N THR A 15 -12.10 16.00 -4.77
CA THR A 15 -11.52 17.32 -5.02
C THR A 15 -12.59 18.36 -4.69
N ASN A 16 -12.43 19.05 -3.56
CA ASN A 16 -13.18 20.28 -3.29
C ASN A 16 -12.49 21.45 -4.02
N PRO A 17 -13.22 22.26 -4.82
CA PRO A 17 -12.72 23.54 -5.29
C PRO A 17 -13.28 24.65 -4.40
N SER A 18 -12.41 25.33 -3.67
CA SER A 18 -12.57 26.75 -3.35
C SER A 18 -11.29 27.28 -2.73
N GLU A 19 -10.59 28.08 -3.52
CA GLU A 19 -9.65 29.13 -3.12
C GLU A 19 -10.32 29.99 -2.03
N GLU A 20 -9.64 30.62 -1.08
CA GLU A 20 -8.60 31.64 -1.25
C GLU A 20 -8.21 32.10 0.17
N SER A 21 -6.98 32.61 0.36
CA SER A 21 -6.63 33.71 1.29
C SER A 21 -5.19 33.56 1.77
N ILE A 22 -4.23 34.12 1.03
CA ILE A 22 -2.95 34.54 1.61
C ILE A 22 -2.54 35.93 1.07
N LEU A 23 -2.32 36.81 2.05
CA LEU A 23 -1.50 38.02 2.11
C LEU A 23 -1.87 39.28 1.31
N SER A 24 -2.53 40.19 2.04
CA SER A 24 -2.07 41.55 2.37
C SER A 24 -0.83 42.11 1.63
N GLY A 25 -1.09 43.11 0.79
CA GLY A 25 -0.73 44.49 1.10
C GLY A 25 0.68 44.96 0.72
N LEU A 26 0.83 45.44 -0.52
CA LEU A 26 1.80 46.49 -0.86
C LEU A 26 1.08 47.58 -1.66
N GLU A 27 1.16 48.81 -1.15
CA GLU A 27 0.68 50.04 -1.79
C GLU A 27 1.70 50.51 -2.84
N ALA A 28 1.21 51.09 -3.95
CA ALA A 28 1.72 52.34 -4.54
C ALA A 28 0.95 52.71 -5.83
N SER A 29 0.22 53.83 -5.74
CA SER A 29 0.05 54.93 -6.71
C SER A 29 -0.38 54.70 -8.17
N GLY A 30 -1.38 55.50 -8.59
CA GLY A 30 -1.22 56.40 -9.74
C GLY A 30 -2.22 56.25 -10.89
N ASP A 31 -3.32 57.02 -10.81
CA ASP A 31 -4.05 57.76 -11.85
C ASP A 31 -4.00 57.28 -13.32
N ILE A 32 -5.17 56.94 -13.87
CA ILE A 32 -5.40 56.75 -15.32
C ILE A 32 -6.46 57.76 -15.76
N ASP A 33 -6.05 58.69 -16.62
CA ASP A 33 -6.90 59.66 -17.31
C ASP A 33 -7.58 59.02 -18.52
N LEU A 34 -8.85 59.40 -18.72
CA LEU A 34 -9.70 59.02 -19.84
C LEU A 34 -9.64 60.15 -20.87
N ASP A 35 -9.30 59.87 -22.13
CA ASP A 35 -9.75 60.70 -23.24
C ASP A 35 -9.81 59.94 -24.58
N ASP A 36 -10.94 60.20 -25.24
CA ASP A 36 -11.20 60.30 -26.67
C ASP A 36 -11.32 59.08 -27.60
N ILE A 37 -12.60 58.83 -27.90
CA ILE A 37 -13.20 58.24 -29.08
C ILE A 37 -12.93 59.09 -30.33
N ASP A 38 -12.69 58.46 -31.49
CA ASP A 38 -13.47 58.71 -32.72
C ASP A 38 -13.01 57.84 -33.90
N THR A 39 -14.01 57.38 -34.66
CA THR A 39 -13.96 56.79 -36.02
C THR A 39 -14.74 57.77 -36.94
N PRO A 40 -14.95 57.61 -38.27
CA PRO A 40 -14.31 56.85 -39.36
C PRO A 40 -14.14 57.71 -40.68
N SER A 41 -13.58 57.16 -41.76
CA SER A 41 -13.93 57.52 -43.18
C SER A 41 -13.40 56.43 -44.13
N GLU A 42 -14.22 55.61 -44.81
CA GLU A 42 -15.04 55.86 -46.03
C GLU A 42 -14.23 55.86 -47.35
N ASN A 43 -14.86 55.27 -48.39
CA ASN A 43 -14.55 55.31 -49.83
C ASN A 43 -13.63 54.20 -50.40
N SER A 44 -13.92 53.46 -51.48
CA SER A 44 -15.08 53.30 -52.38
C SER A 44 -14.78 52.22 -53.44
N ASN A 45 -15.76 51.34 -53.70
CA ASN A 45 -16.24 50.86 -55.03
C ASN A 45 -16.65 49.36 -55.07
N ASN A 46 -17.94 49.16 -55.38
CA ASN A 46 -18.57 47.95 -55.93
C ASN A 46 -17.80 47.44 -57.18
N GLU A 47 -17.79 46.17 -57.59
CA GLU A 47 -18.93 45.37 -58.03
C GLU A 47 -18.40 43.98 -58.49
N PHE A 48 -18.88 42.87 -57.93
CA PHE A 48 -19.18 41.61 -58.66
C PHE A 48 -19.91 40.64 -57.72
N GLU A 49 -21.22 40.56 -57.89
CA GLU A 49 -22.14 39.63 -57.23
C GLU A 49 -21.87 38.18 -57.63
N TRP A 50 -21.84 37.29 -56.64
CA TRP A 50 -22.52 35.98 -56.68
C TRP A 50 -22.93 35.65 -55.23
N GLU A 51 -24.23 35.79 -54.92
CA GLU A 51 -24.84 35.14 -53.75
C GLU A 51 -25.12 33.67 -54.10
N ASP A 52 -24.65 32.74 -53.27
CA ASP A 52 -25.46 31.56 -52.96
C ASP A 52 -25.07 30.97 -51.59
N ASP A 53 -26.10 30.77 -50.77
CA ASP A 53 -26.09 30.65 -49.31
C ASP A 53 -25.77 29.25 -48.79
N LEU A 54 -24.56 29.02 -48.27
CA LEU A 54 -24.22 27.91 -47.37
C LEU A 54 -23.06 28.31 -46.42
N PRO A 55 -23.25 28.43 -45.09
CA PRO A 55 -22.16 28.83 -44.21
C PRO A 55 -21.22 27.66 -43.94
N LYS A 56 -20.05 27.65 -44.60
CA LYS A 56 -18.87 26.87 -44.20
C LYS A 56 -17.61 27.74 -44.10
N GLN A 57 -17.29 28.05 -42.84
CA GLN A 57 -15.95 28.09 -42.22
C GLN A 57 -14.79 28.85 -42.89
N LYS A 58 -14.38 29.94 -42.22
CA LYS A 58 -13.02 30.34 -41.78
C LYS A 58 -13.06 31.88 -41.60
N SER A 59 -12.58 32.53 -40.55
CA SER A 59 -11.60 32.22 -39.52
C SER A 59 -11.81 33.24 -38.39
N SER A 60 -12.11 32.77 -37.18
CA SER A 60 -12.01 33.55 -35.96
C SER A 60 -11.16 32.76 -34.99
N ASP A 61 -9.93 33.21 -34.77
CA ASP A 61 -9.05 32.73 -33.69
C ASP A 61 -9.64 33.15 -32.34
N ALA A 62 -10.65 32.39 -31.92
CA ALA A 62 -11.19 32.40 -30.57
C ALA A 62 -11.45 30.95 -30.17
N ALA A 63 -10.49 30.07 -30.45
CA ALA A 63 -10.34 28.87 -29.65
C ALA A 63 -9.92 29.36 -28.26
N ARG A 64 -10.84 29.24 -27.28
CA ARG A 64 -10.49 29.12 -25.87
C ARG A 64 -9.44 28.02 -25.77
N LYS A 65 -8.18 28.40 -25.91
CA LYS A 65 -7.03 27.62 -25.50
C LYS A 65 -7.14 27.67 -23.99
N GLY A 66 -7.86 26.70 -23.41
CA GLY A 66 -7.67 26.37 -22.01
C GLY A 66 -6.17 26.25 -21.86
N SER A 67 -5.57 27.20 -21.16
CA SER A 67 -4.17 27.14 -20.79
C SER A 67 -4.05 25.89 -19.94
N LEU A 68 -3.73 24.77 -20.58
CA LEU A 68 -3.27 23.59 -19.89
C LEU A 68 -1.97 24.09 -19.27
N LEU A 69 -2.03 24.34 -17.96
CA LEU A 69 -0.88 24.77 -17.18
C LEU A 69 0.26 23.85 -17.58
N GLU A 70 1.30 24.40 -18.23
CA GLU A 70 2.47 23.63 -18.58
C GLU A 70 3.21 23.38 -17.27
N TYR A 71 2.86 22.26 -16.64
CA TYR A 71 3.47 21.82 -15.40
C TYR A 71 4.98 21.68 -15.63
N THR A 72 5.76 22.17 -14.68
CA THR A 72 7.20 21.93 -14.69
C THR A 72 7.44 20.41 -14.65
N ALA A 73 8.54 19.93 -15.25
CA ALA A 73 8.89 18.50 -15.21
C ALA A 73 9.00 17.93 -13.77
N SER A 74 9.18 18.80 -12.77
CA SER A 74 9.06 18.49 -11.34
C SER A 74 7.63 18.20 -10.90
N GLU A 75 6.65 18.98 -11.37
CA GLU A 75 5.25 18.84 -11.01
C GLU A 75 4.57 17.68 -11.76
N GLU A 76 4.92 17.41 -13.02
CA GLU A 76 4.47 16.19 -13.74
C GLU A 76 4.96 14.91 -13.03
N LYS A 77 6.18 14.95 -12.49
CA LYS A 77 6.75 13.85 -11.69
C LYS A 77 6.10 13.71 -10.31
N GLU A 78 5.47 14.78 -9.81
CA GLU A 78 4.64 14.74 -8.59
C GLU A 78 3.23 14.21 -8.88
N GLU A 79 2.63 14.53 -10.02
CA GLU A 79 1.37 13.92 -10.48
C GLU A 79 1.52 12.42 -10.79
N GLU A 80 2.69 12.01 -11.28
CA GLU A 80 3.03 10.59 -11.38
C GLU A 80 2.95 9.88 -10.02
N ARG A 81 3.24 10.57 -8.91
CA ARG A 81 3.08 10.01 -7.56
C ARG A 81 1.63 10.12 -7.16
N ARG A 82 0.89 9.04 -7.37
CA ARG A 82 -0.48 8.91 -6.88
C ARG A 82 -0.51 8.87 -5.35
N TRP A 83 -0.47 10.03 -4.71
CA TRP A 83 -0.59 10.14 -3.26
C TRP A 83 -1.98 9.71 -2.81
N ARG A 84 -2.06 8.98 -1.70
CA ARG A 84 -3.30 8.65 -1.02
C ARG A 84 -3.21 8.99 0.46
N MET A 85 -4.26 9.63 0.97
CA MET A 85 -4.40 9.92 2.38
C MET A 85 -4.93 8.69 3.10
N TYR A 86 -4.26 8.29 4.17
CA TYR A 86 -4.77 7.33 5.15
C TYR A 86 -4.93 8.04 6.48
N GLN A 87 -6.11 7.90 7.10
CA GLN A 87 -6.27 8.25 8.49
C GLN A 87 -5.65 7.11 9.30
N ILE A 88 -4.66 7.44 10.15
CA ILE A 88 -4.03 6.49 11.07
C ILE A 88 -4.09 7.13 12.46
N GLY A 89 -4.96 6.60 13.31
CA GLY A 89 -5.38 7.31 14.53
C GLY A 89 -6.02 8.66 14.18
N ASP A 90 -5.54 9.74 14.81
CA ASP A 90 -6.04 11.10 14.60
C ASP A 90 -5.23 11.90 13.56
N GLN A 91 -4.27 11.26 12.88
CA GLN A 91 -3.38 11.91 11.93
C GLN A 91 -3.56 11.40 10.50
N GLY A 92 -3.71 12.33 9.57
CA GLY A 92 -3.70 12.05 8.14
C GLY A 92 -2.28 11.82 7.63
N HIS A 93 -2.04 10.65 7.05
CA HIS A 93 -0.74 10.25 6.49
C HIS A 93 -0.81 10.17 4.96
N ARG A 94 0.07 10.90 4.28
CA ARG A 94 0.29 10.79 2.83
C ARG A 94 1.11 9.54 2.51
N VAL A 95 0.62 8.74 1.56
CA VAL A 95 1.29 7.53 1.06
C VAL A 95 1.42 7.58 -0.46
N ASP A 96 2.63 7.40 -0.96
CA ASP A 96 2.92 7.33 -2.40
C ASP A 96 2.51 5.96 -2.95
N MET A 97 1.35 5.88 -3.59
CA MET A 97 0.77 4.62 -4.08
C MET A 97 1.50 4.06 -5.30
N LYS A 98 2.28 4.87 -6.03
CA LYS A 98 3.10 4.43 -7.16
C LYS A 98 4.35 3.73 -6.63
N ALA A 99 5.04 4.33 -5.66
CA ALA A 99 6.24 3.75 -5.08
C ALA A 99 6.00 2.38 -4.42
N ILE A 100 4.85 2.20 -3.75
CA ILE A 100 4.53 0.93 -3.08
C ILE A 100 3.82 -0.09 -3.97
N GLU A 101 3.47 0.26 -5.21
CA GLU A 101 2.68 -0.60 -6.10
C GLU A 101 3.20 -2.03 -6.23
N PRO A 102 4.52 -2.27 -6.42
CA PRO A 102 5.07 -3.62 -6.52
C PRO A 102 4.89 -4.46 -5.24
N TYR A 103 4.73 -3.78 -4.09
CA TYR A 103 4.72 -4.37 -2.76
C TYR A 103 3.32 -4.45 -2.15
N LYS A 104 2.26 -4.00 -2.84
CA LYS A 104 0.88 -4.04 -2.34
C LYS A 104 0.40 -5.45 -1.98
N LYS A 105 0.96 -6.47 -2.62
CA LYS A 105 0.69 -7.89 -2.34
C LYS A 105 1.20 -8.35 -0.96
N VAL A 106 1.97 -7.54 -0.24
CA VAL A 106 2.41 -7.84 1.13
C VAL A 106 1.25 -8.07 2.08
N ILE A 107 0.11 -7.43 1.84
CA ILE A 107 -1.11 -7.59 2.63
C ILE A 107 -2.25 -8.06 1.73
N SER A 108 -3.00 -9.06 2.19
CA SER A 108 -4.21 -9.53 1.52
C SER A 108 -5.27 -9.97 2.54
N HIS A 109 -6.51 -10.03 2.10
CA HIS A 109 -7.62 -10.50 2.92
C HIS A 109 -7.82 -12.01 2.72
N GLY A 110 -7.64 -12.77 3.79
CA GLY A 110 -7.76 -14.23 3.83
C GLY A 110 -9.18 -14.75 4.08
N GLY A 111 -10.20 -13.89 4.02
CA GLY A 111 -11.59 -14.26 4.35
C GLY A 111 -11.96 -13.90 5.79
N TYR A 112 -13.03 -14.51 6.28
CA TYR A 112 -13.55 -14.27 7.62
C TYR A 112 -13.49 -15.55 8.48
N TYR A 113 -13.33 -15.38 9.79
CA TYR A 113 -13.22 -16.45 10.78
C TYR A 113 -14.41 -16.46 11.75
N GLY A 114 -14.90 -17.65 12.09
CA GLY A 114 -16.06 -17.86 12.97
C GLY A 114 -17.35 -17.45 12.29
N ASP A 115 -18.19 -16.67 12.97
CA ASP A 115 -19.51 -16.21 12.49
C ASP A 115 -19.46 -15.18 11.35
N GLY A 116 -18.35 -15.10 10.59
CA GLY A 116 -18.16 -14.13 9.51
C GLY A 116 -17.78 -12.72 9.97
N LEU A 117 -17.66 -12.50 11.27
CA LEU A 117 -17.42 -11.20 11.89
C LEU A 117 -15.93 -10.82 11.97
N ASN A 118 -15.04 -11.81 11.95
CA ASN A 118 -13.62 -11.57 12.19
C ASN A 118 -12.81 -11.66 10.90
N ALA A 119 -12.19 -10.57 10.46
CA ALA A 119 -11.38 -10.59 9.25
C ALA A 119 -10.05 -11.34 9.48
N ILE A 120 -9.63 -12.13 8.49
CA ILE A 120 -8.30 -12.74 8.42
C ILE A 120 -7.44 -11.90 7.50
N ILE A 121 -6.31 -11.43 8.01
CA ILE A 121 -5.35 -10.62 7.27
C ILE A 121 -4.09 -11.42 7.05
N VAL A 122 -3.69 -11.61 5.80
CA VAL A 122 -2.48 -12.33 5.46
C VAL A 122 -1.39 -11.31 5.16
N PHE A 123 -0.30 -11.37 5.93
CA PHE A 123 0.90 -10.57 5.74
C PHE A 123 2.02 -11.46 5.19
N ALA A 124 2.36 -11.29 3.91
CA ALA A 124 3.31 -12.11 3.18
C ALA A 124 4.66 -11.39 3.01
N VAL A 125 5.65 -11.78 3.82
CA VAL A 125 6.96 -11.11 3.89
C VAL A 125 7.76 -11.27 2.58
N CYS A 126 7.48 -12.31 1.80
CA CYS A 126 8.13 -12.53 0.51
C CYS A 126 7.95 -11.36 -0.47
N PHE A 127 6.90 -10.55 -0.31
CA PHE A 127 6.62 -9.37 -1.12
C PHE A 127 7.11 -8.06 -0.49
N MET A 128 7.89 -8.10 0.60
CA MET A 128 8.51 -6.90 1.17
C MET A 128 9.69 -6.41 0.33
N PRO A 129 9.96 -5.09 0.33
CA PRO A 129 11.17 -4.52 -0.24
C PRO A 129 12.42 -5.15 0.36
N GLU A 130 13.44 -5.33 -0.47
CA GLU A 130 14.77 -5.74 0.00
C GLU A 130 15.57 -4.52 0.48
N SER A 131 16.40 -4.70 1.50
CA SER A 131 17.26 -3.67 2.07
C SER A 131 18.30 -3.11 1.09
N SER A 132 18.54 -3.79 -0.03
CA SER A 132 19.41 -3.36 -1.13
C SER A 132 18.76 -2.32 -2.05
N GLN A 133 17.44 -2.12 -1.96
CA GLN A 133 16.73 -1.18 -2.82
C GLN A 133 17.16 0.26 -2.53
N PRO A 134 17.31 1.12 -3.56
CA PRO A 134 17.46 2.54 -3.35
C PRO A 134 16.23 3.06 -2.60
N ASN A 135 16.42 4.03 -1.71
CA ASN A 135 15.33 4.61 -0.92
C ASN A 135 14.53 3.58 -0.08
N TYR A 136 15.16 2.48 0.36
CA TYR A 136 14.51 1.44 1.18
C TYR A 136 13.69 2.00 2.34
N ARG A 137 14.21 3.00 3.06
CA ARG A 137 13.50 3.63 4.17
C ARG A 137 12.20 4.32 3.74
N TYR A 138 12.23 5.04 2.63
CA TYR A 138 11.04 5.68 2.06
C TYR A 138 10.00 4.64 1.64
N LEU A 139 10.43 3.56 0.98
CA LEU A 139 9.54 2.47 0.59
C LEU A 139 8.89 1.80 1.81
N MET A 140 9.69 1.49 2.83
CA MET A 140 9.21 0.87 4.06
C MET A 140 8.25 1.76 4.83
N ASP A 141 8.53 3.07 4.95
CA ASP A 141 7.67 4.00 5.67
C ASP A 141 6.32 4.18 4.95
N ASN A 142 6.31 4.29 3.61
CA ASN A 142 5.08 4.32 2.82
C ASN A 142 4.31 2.99 2.88
N LEU A 143 5.02 1.85 2.82
CA LEU A 143 4.41 0.53 2.90
C LEU A 143 3.79 0.27 4.27
N PHE A 144 4.45 0.70 5.35
CA PHE A 144 3.91 0.61 6.69
C PHE A 144 2.63 1.41 6.84
N LYS A 145 2.63 2.68 6.39
CA LYS A 145 1.42 3.52 6.39
C LYS A 145 0.30 2.89 5.57
N TYR A 146 0.61 2.32 4.40
CA TYR A 146 -0.36 1.59 3.59
C TYR A 146 -0.95 0.37 4.32
N VAL A 147 -0.10 -0.42 4.98
CA VAL A 147 -0.52 -1.60 5.75
C VAL A 147 -1.40 -1.19 6.92
N ILE A 148 -1.00 -0.20 7.71
CA ILE A 148 -1.77 0.28 8.86
C ILE A 148 -3.08 0.92 8.40
N GLY A 149 -3.04 1.81 7.41
CA GLY A 149 -4.26 2.41 6.85
C GLY A 149 -5.20 1.38 6.25
N SER A 150 -4.67 0.34 5.60
CA SER A 150 -5.47 -0.80 5.15
C SER A 150 -6.09 -1.54 6.33
N LEU A 151 -5.33 -1.78 7.42
CA LEU A 151 -5.88 -2.40 8.63
C LEU A 151 -7.00 -1.58 9.24
N GLU A 152 -6.87 -0.26 9.33
CA GLU A 152 -7.88 0.62 9.93
C GLU A 152 -9.25 0.55 9.26
N LEU A 153 -9.28 0.38 7.94
CA LEU A 153 -10.52 0.23 7.17
C LEU A 153 -11.31 -1.06 7.49
N LEU A 154 -10.68 -2.01 8.17
CA LEU A 154 -11.20 -3.35 8.41
C LEU A 154 -11.66 -3.57 9.83
N ILE A 155 -11.26 -2.66 10.72
CA ILE A 155 -11.40 -2.79 12.17
C ILE A 155 -12.79 -2.31 12.59
N ALA A 156 -13.81 -2.72 11.84
CA ALA A 156 -15.18 -2.61 12.35
C ALA A 156 -15.33 -3.44 13.64
N GLU A 157 -14.57 -4.54 13.77
CA GLU A 157 -14.66 -5.43 14.93
C GLU A 157 -13.28 -5.95 15.35
N SER A 158 -13.03 -7.26 15.21
CA SER A 158 -11.80 -7.91 15.62
C SER A 158 -11.23 -8.78 14.50
N TYR A 159 -9.91 -8.96 14.47
CA TYR A 159 -9.24 -9.55 13.32
C TYR A 159 -8.05 -10.42 13.72
N MET A 160 -7.63 -11.30 12.82
CA MET A 160 -6.45 -12.15 12.97
C MET A 160 -5.42 -11.78 11.91
N ILE A 161 -4.14 -11.78 12.27
CA ILE A 161 -3.05 -11.63 11.30
C ILE A 161 -2.35 -12.98 11.14
N VAL A 162 -2.21 -13.43 9.90
CA VAL A 162 -1.36 -14.53 9.49
C VAL A 162 -0.09 -13.96 8.88
N TYR A 163 1.01 -14.05 9.61
CA TYR A 163 2.33 -13.60 9.19
C TYR A 163 3.07 -14.76 8.50
N LEU A 164 3.13 -14.72 7.18
CA LEU A 164 3.79 -15.73 6.36
C LEU A 164 5.25 -15.35 6.12
N ASN A 165 6.15 -16.04 6.82
CA ASN A 165 7.60 -15.78 6.76
C ASN A 165 8.35 -16.66 5.72
N GLY A 166 7.71 -17.72 5.21
CA GLY A 166 8.34 -18.75 4.38
C GLY A 166 9.23 -18.20 3.24
N ALA A 167 10.36 -18.88 2.98
CA ALA A 167 11.34 -18.53 1.93
C ALA A 167 11.98 -17.12 2.02
N THR A 168 11.81 -16.36 3.10
CA THR A 168 12.30 -14.97 3.12
C THR A 168 13.69 -14.83 3.74
N THR A 169 14.61 -14.18 3.00
CA THR A 169 15.95 -13.83 3.49
C THR A 169 15.89 -12.66 4.49
N ARG A 170 16.92 -12.54 5.34
CA ARG A 170 17.03 -11.45 6.32
C ARG A 170 16.99 -10.05 5.67
N ARG A 171 17.33 -9.93 4.38
CA ARG A 171 17.37 -8.66 3.64
C ARG A 171 16.00 -8.01 3.48
N LYS A 172 14.90 -8.77 3.59
CA LYS A 172 13.53 -8.23 3.54
C LYS A 172 13.00 -7.81 4.93
N MET A 173 13.77 -8.05 5.99
CA MET A 173 13.35 -7.72 7.35
C MET A 173 13.82 -6.32 7.74
N PRO A 174 12.91 -5.45 8.23
CA PRO A 174 13.30 -4.15 8.76
C PRO A 174 14.14 -4.28 10.03
N SER A 175 14.85 -3.21 10.37
CA SER A 175 15.66 -3.17 11.58
C SER A 175 14.80 -3.21 12.85
N LEU A 176 15.38 -3.69 13.96
CA LEU A 176 14.75 -3.71 15.28
C LEU A 176 14.23 -2.33 15.70
N GLY A 177 15.00 -1.28 15.43
CA GLY A 177 14.63 0.10 15.73
C GLY A 177 13.41 0.58 14.94
N TRP A 178 13.30 0.18 13.68
CA TRP A 178 12.13 0.47 12.85
C TRP A 178 10.89 -0.27 13.36
N LEU A 179 11.01 -1.57 13.67
CA LEU A 179 9.91 -2.37 14.23
C LEU A 179 9.38 -1.80 15.55
N ARG A 180 10.28 -1.33 16.43
CA ARG A 180 9.90 -0.65 17.67
C ARG A 180 9.09 0.62 17.38
N LYS A 181 9.56 1.47 16.46
CA LYS A 181 8.86 2.70 16.06
C LYS A 181 7.50 2.38 15.44
N CYS A 182 7.44 1.37 14.57
CA CYS A 182 6.20 0.90 13.98
C CYS A 182 5.20 0.51 15.06
N TYR A 183 5.57 -0.37 15.99
CA TYR A 183 4.67 -0.79 17.08
C TYR A 183 4.15 0.40 17.93
N GLN A 184 4.95 1.46 18.10
CA GLN A 184 4.53 2.68 18.78
C GLN A 184 3.54 3.52 17.96
N GLN A 185 3.69 3.55 16.64
CA GLN A 185 2.78 4.23 15.71
C GLN A 185 1.46 3.49 15.47
N ILE A 186 1.40 2.18 15.76
CA ILE A 186 0.13 1.43 15.66
C ILE A 186 -0.85 1.94 16.72
N ASP A 187 -2.02 2.39 16.25
CA ASP A 187 -3.08 2.87 17.13
C ASP A 187 -3.46 1.83 18.20
N ARG A 188 -3.92 2.33 19.36
CA ARG A 188 -4.34 1.47 20.47
C ARG A 188 -5.50 0.55 20.07
N ARG A 189 -6.42 1.01 19.21
CA ARG A 189 -7.58 0.28 18.71
C ARG A 189 -7.16 -0.94 17.90
N LEU A 190 -6.25 -0.76 16.94
CA LEU A 190 -5.62 -1.84 16.16
C LEU A 190 -5.06 -2.95 17.06
N ARG A 191 -4.25 -2.57 18.05
CA ARG A 191 -3.62 -3.54 18.98
C ARG A 191 -4.63 -4.27 19.87
N LYS A 192 -5.71 -3.60 20.27
CA LYS A 192 -6.77 -4.21 21.10
C LYS A 192 -7.60 -5.22 20.29
N ASN A 193 -7.99 -4.85 19.07
CA ASN A 193 -8.90 -5.62 18.23
C ASN A 193 -8.24 -6.80 17.51
N LEU A 194 -6.91 -6.88 17.50
CA LEU A 194 -6.19 -8.08 17.10
C LEU A 194 -6.52 -9.25 18.05
N LYS A 195 -7.08 -10.35 17.55
CA LYS A 195 -7.35 -11.57 18.33
C LYS A 195 -6.12 -12.46 18.42
N SER A 196 -5.46 -12.71 17.28
CA SER A 196 -4.25 -13.53 17.23
C SER A 196 -3.33 -13.08 16.10
N LEU A 197 -2.02 -13.20 16.35
CA LEU A 197 -0.95 -13.06 15.38
C LEU A 197 -0.31 -14.44 15.18
N ILE A 198 -0.67 -15.13 14.10
CA ILE A 198 -0.16 -16.45 13.75
C ILE A 198 1.07 -16.28 12.87
N ILE A 199 2.24 -16.72 13.33
CA ILE A 199 3.51 -16.63 12.61
C ILE A 199 3.82 -17.99 12.02
N VAL A 200 3.75 -18.08 10.70
CA VAL A 200 3.94 -19.31 9.92
C VAL A 200 5.40 -19.40 9.45
N HIS A 201 6.02 -20.56 9.71
CA HIS A 201 7.44 -20.82 9.49
C HIS A 201 8.35 -19.75 10.13
N PRO A 202 8.28 -19.56 11.46
CA PRO A 202 9.08 -18.55 12.15
C PRO A 202 10.58 -18.84 11.96
N SER A 203 11.31 -17.88 11.41
CA SER A 203 12.77 -17.94 11.37
C SER A 203 13.37 -17.77 12.77
N TRP A 204 14.59 -18.25 12.98
CA TRP A 204 15.33 -18.01 14.22
C TRP A 204 15.44 -16.50 14.53
N PHE A 205 15.65 -15.68 13.50
CA PHE A 205 15.68 -14.23 13.65
C PHE A 205 14.37 -13.66 14.22
N ILE A 206 13.21 -14.04 13.68
CA ILE A 206 11.90 -13.56 14.18
C ILE A 206 11.67 -14.01 15.63
N ARG A 207 12.05 -15.25 15.97
CA ARG A 207 11.93 -15.77 17.34
C ARG A 207 12.76 -14.96 18.32
N THR A 208 14.02 -14.71 17.98
CA THR A 208 14.93 -13.88 18.81
C THR A 208 14.44 -12.44 18.90
N LEU A 209 14.03 -11.86 17.77
CA LEU A 209 13.47 -10.51 17.70
C LEU A 209 12.25 -10.35 18.62
N LEU A 210 11.30 -11.28 18.58
CA LEU A 210 10.12 -11.25 19.44
C LEU A 210 10.46 -11.50 20.91
N ALA A 211 11.47 -12.32 21.21
CA ALA A 211 11.97 -12.50 22.57
C ALA A 211 12.61 -11.21 23.13
N VAL A 212 13.45 -10.53 22.34
CA VAL A 212 14.14 -9.29 22.72
C VAL A 212 13.17 -8.10 22.80
N THR A 213 12.14 -8.07 21.95
CA THR A 213 11.12 -7.01 21.97
C THR A 213 10.00 -7.23 22.99
N LYS A 214 9.88 -8.44 23.54
CA LYS A 214 8.90 -8.81 24.57
C LYS A 214 8.76 -7.78 25.72
N PRO A 215 9.82 -7.24 26.36
CA PRO A 215 9.67 -6.25 27.42
C PRO A 215 9.05 -4.92 26.97
N PHE A 216 9.09 -4.61 25.68
CA PHE A 216 8.52 -3.37 25.12
C PHE A 216 7.09 -3.55 24.59
N ILE A 217 6.62 -4.79 24.54
CA ILE A 217 5.30 -5.16 24.06
C ILE A 217 4.44 -5.55 25.27
N SER A 218 3.15 -5.21 25.24
CA SER A 218 2.27 -5.57 26.36
C SER A 218 2.19 -7.09 26.53
N SER A 219 2.13 -7.57 27.78
CA SER A 219 1.95 -9.00 28.08
C SER A 219 0.72 -9.58 27.35
N LYS A 220 -0.38 -8.81 27.32
CA LYS A 220 -1.61 -9.15 26.57
C LYS A 220 -1.36 -9.33 25.07
N PHE A 221 -0.52 -8.53 24.44
CA PHE A 221 -0.19 -8.70 23.03
C PHE A 221 0.72 -9.91 22.81
N SER A 222 1.69 -10.14 23.70
CA SER A 222 2.56 -11.31 23.61
C SER A 222 1.77 -12.64 23.66
N GLN A 223 0.67 -12.68 24.42
CA GLN A 223 -0.24 -13.83 24.48
C GLN A 223 -1.03 -14.07 23.19
N LYS A 224 -1.12 -13.08 22.30
CA LYS A 224 -1.80 -13.20 20.99
C LYS A 224 -0.91 -13.89 19.95
N ILE A 225 0.39 -13.99 20.19
CA ILE A 225 1.38 -14.53 19.25
C ILE A 225 1.34 -16.06 19.30
N ARG A 226 1.09 -16.70 18.16
CA ARG A 226 1.15 -18.15 17.99
C ARG A 226 2.14 -18.50 16.91
N TYR A 227 2.98 -19.51 17.14
CA TYR A 227 3.93 -20.02 16.17
C TYR A 227 3.39 -21.28 15.52
N VAL A 228 3.47 -21.35 14.20
CA VAL A 228 3.05 -22.48 13.38
C VAL A 228 4.19 -22.86 12.45
N PHE A 229 4.52 -24.14 12.38
CA PHE A 229 5.69 -24.63 11.65
C PHE A 229 5.37 -25.25 10.29
N THR A 230 4.10 -25.52 10.01
CA THR A 230 3.59 -26.11 8.76
C THR A 230 2.31 -25.41 8.28
N LEU A 231 2.01 -25.46 6.97
CA LEU A 231 0.73 -24.97 6.45
C LEU A 231 -0.44 -25.86 6.88
N ALA A 232 -0.20 -27.13 7.21
CA ALA A 232 -1.21 -28.03 7.77
C ALA A 232 -1.69 -27.55 9.15
N GLU A 233 -0.76 -27.23 10.06
CA GLU A 233 -1.08 -26.60 11.35
C GLU A 233 -1.83 -25.27 11.20
N LEU A 234 -1.54 -24.50 10.14
CA LEU A 234 -2.29 -23.27 9.85
C LEU A 234 -3.74 -23.58 9.46
N ALA A 235 -3.95 -24.60 8.63
CA ALA A 235 -5.27 -25.01 8.16
C ALA A 235 -6.18 -25.53 9.29
N GLU A 236 -5.60 -26.05 10.37
CA GLU A 236 -6.35 -26.42 11.58
C GLU A 236 -6.83 -25.19 12.38
N LEU A 237 -6.18 -24.04 12.24
CA LEU A 237 -6.48 -22.83 13.01
C LEU A 237 -7.44 -21.88 12.31
N ILE A 238 -7.44 -21.84 10.97
CA ILE A 238 -8.24 -20.92 10.17
C ILE A 238 -8.78 -21.57 8.88
N PRO A 239 -9.95 -21.13 8.38
CA PRO A 239 -10.43 -21.56 7.08
C PRO A 239 -9.49 -21.08 5.97
N MET A 240 -9.02 -22.00 5.14
CA MET A 240 -8.02 -21.73 4.10
C MET A 240 -8.61 -21.37 2.74
N ASP A 241 -9.94 -21.45 2.58
CA ASP A 241 -10.62 -21.29 1.27
C ASP A 241 -10.35 -19.95 0.57
N SER A 242 -10.16 -18.89 1.36
CA SER A 242 -9.89 -17.53 0.88
C SER A 242 -8.45 -17.07 1.12
N VAL A 243 -7.59 -17.94 1.69
CA VAL A 243 -6.22 -17.60 2.04
C VAL A 243 -5.29 -17.90 0.87
N THR A 244 -4.82 -16.85 0.19
CA THR A 244 -3.84 -17.00 -0.89
C THR A 244 -2.43 -17.17 -0.31
N ILE A 245 -1.89 -18.40 -0.33
CA ILE A 245 -0.50 -18.68 0.03
C ILE A 245 0.42 -18.43 -1.18
N PRO A 246 1.47 -17.57 -1.05
CA PRO A 246 2.45 -17.35 -2.10
C PRO A 246 3.19 -18.62 -2.49
N GLU A 247 3.50 -18.77 -3.78
CA GLU A 247 4.10 -20.00 -4.32
C GLU A 247 5.48 -20.30 -3.73
N CYS A 248 6.29 -19.27 -3.49
CA CYS A 248 7.60 -19.43 -2.84
C CYS A 248 7.52 -20.05 -1.43
N ILE A 249 6.39 -19.89 -0.73
CA ILE A 249 6.18 -20.47 0.60
C ILE A 249 5.81 -21.95 0.49
N LYS A 250 4.99 -22.31 -0.51
CA LYS A 250 4.67 -23.71 -0.78
C LYS A 250 5.93 -24.49 -1.19
N GLN A 251 6.74 -23.91 -2.09
CA GLN A 251 8.03 -24.48 -2.49
C GLN A 251 8.97 -24.67 -1.30
N TYR A 252 9.05 -23.66 -0.42
CA TYR A 252 9.84 -23.76 0.81
C TYR A 252 9.41 -24.93 1.71
N GLU A 253 8.10 -25.13 1.86
CA GLU A 253 7.58 -26.24 2.65
C GLU A 253 7.86 -27.59 1.99
N GLU A 254 7.66 -27.70 0.67
CA GLU A 254 7.96 -28.91 -0.10
C GLU A 254 9.44 -29.30 0.00
N GLU A 255 10.36 -28.35 -0.15
CA GLU A 255 11.80 -28.59 0.03
C GLU A 255 12.14 -29.06 1.44
N LYS A 256 11.51 -28.45 2.46
CA LYS A 256 11.71 -28.84 3.86
C LYS A 256 11.19 -30.25 4.12
N PHE A 257 10.06 -30.60 3.52
CA PHE A 257 9.49 -31.95 3.59
C PHE A 257 10.39 -32.98 2.92
N LYS A 258 10.88 -32.71 1.70
CA LYS A 258 11.84 -33.57 0.99
C LYS A 258 13.11 -33.82 1.80
N LYS A 259 13.71 -32.76 2.36
CA LYS A 259 14.90 -32.86 3.23
C LYS A 259 14.63 -33.68 4.50
N LYS A 260 13.42 -33.58 5.06
CA LYS A 260 13.03 -34.38 6.23
C LYS A 260 12.91 -35.87 5.87
N LEU A 261 12.33 -36.18 4.72
CA LEU A 261 12.18 -37.56 4.23
C LEU A 261 13.54 -38.21 3.96
N GLN A 262 14.44 -37.49 3.27
CA GLN A 262 15.81 -37.96 3.01
C GLN A 262 16.59 -38.31 4.29
N ARG A 263 16.41 -37.53 5.36
CA ARG A 263 17.05 -37.83 6.66
C ARG A 263 16.48 -39.09 7.30
N ILE A 264 15.16 -39.29 7.21
CA ILE A 264 14.51 -40.49 7.74
C ILE A 264 14.99 -41.73 6.97
N ASP A 265 15.10 -41.65 5.65
CA ASP A 265 15.60 -42.75 4.82
C ASP A 265 17.07 -43.09 5.15
N GLN A 266 17.92 -42.07 5.34
CA GLN A 266 19.32 -42.25 5.79
C GLN A 266 19.41 -42.91 7.16
N ASP A 267 18.59 -42.47 8.12
CA ASP A 267 18.56 -43.03 9.48
C ASP A 267 18.06 -44.48 9.50
N LEU A 268 17.13 -44.84 8.60
CA LEU A 268 16.63 -46.21 8.45
C LEU A 268 17.67 -47.12 7.80
N ASN A 269 18.36 -46.64 6.75
CA ASN A 269 19.39 -47.42 6.06
C ASN A 269 20.61 -47.67 6.96
N GLY A 270 21.08 -46.64 7.69
CA GLY A 270 22.21 -46.79 8.61
C GLY A 270 21.93 -47.73 9.80
N LYS A 271 20.65 -47.86 10.22
CA LYS A 271 20.24 -48.83 11.26
C LYS A 271 20.13 -50.26 10.73
N GLN A 272 19.88 -50.46 9.45
CA GLN A 272 19.85 -51.79 8.84
C GLN A 272 21.27 -52.34 8.66
N GLU A 273 22.21 -51.51 8.22
CA GLU A 273 23.63 -51.89 8.05
C GLU A 273 24.29 -52.29 9.39
N GLN A 274 24.03 -51.55 10.47
CA GLN A 274 24.53 -51.90 11.81
C GLN A 274 23.92 -53.19 12.38
N LYS A 275 22.75 -53.62 11.90
CA LYS A 275 22.09 -54.85 12.32
C LYS A 275 22.52 -56.07 11.52
N SER A 276 23.11 -55.87 10.34
CA SER A 276 23.69 -56.94 9.51
C SER A 276 25.15 -57.24 9.83
N GLU A 277 25.83 -56.36 10.57
CA GLU A 277 27.24 -56.51 10.98
C GLU A 277 27.41 -57.09 12.40
N GLN A 278 26.31 -57.37 13.12
CA GLN A 278 26.29 -58.08 14.41
C GLN A 278 25.72 -59.48 14.24
#